data_AF-A0A426TZ26-F1
#
_entry.id   AF-A0A426TZ26-F1
#
_cell.length_a   1.000
_cell.length_b   1.000
_cell.length_c   1.000
_cell.angle_alpha   90.00
_cell.angle_beta   90.00
_cell.angle_gamma   90.00
#
_symmetry.space_group_name_H-M   'P 1'
#
loop_
_entity.id
_entity.type
_entity.pdbx_description
1 polymer ?
#
loop_
_entity_poly.entity_id
_entity_poly.type
_entity_poly.pdbx_seq_one_letter_code
_entity_poly.pdbx_strand_id
1 'polypeptide(L)'
;MSCVTTQDRAVAINPTRSCAPIGAMLANYGIHGAITINHGSQGCATYPRHQMARHFREPVEVATTSLTEKTTVYGGKNNLLAALKNIWERFNPTMIMVCSTCLSETIGDDIPGVIDEFKENNPDITIPILSVKTPSYIGNHTTGFDNFLKEIANNIPDRRKKKGETNGKINIIPGWVNPGDIRELKHVIREMGLHAIWLTDYSETLDGGYYEPRPHFARGGTTIEEIQSSSKSIATIALQRYVGGEAAHIYERRHNVPAHILPMPIGLENTDAFVDTLTAITDHEVPETLQVERARLLDALVDTHMFTSGLRVALFGDPDLIEGLTSLVAEMGMTPAYILTAAESKPWAEHMVEVTEELGVESEIIIKSDLHELHKRIKAKPVDLIIGHSKGKFIADAENIP
;
A
#
# COMPACT_ATOMS: atom_id res chain seq x y z
N MET A 1 -18.05 -16.39 20.44
CA MET A 1 -17.02 -16.79 19.45
C MET A 1 -17.18 -15.95 18.21
N SER A 2 -16.06 -15.46 17.66
CA SER A 2 -16.04 -14.74 16.39
C SER A 2 -16.50 -15.64 15.24
N CYS A 3 -17.08 -15.06 14.19
CA CYS A 3 -17.52 -15.81 13.02
C CYS A 3 -17.20 -15.08 11.71
N VAL A 4 -17.03 -15.85 10.65
CA VAL A 4 -16.75 -15.34 9.30
C VAL A 4 -18.01 -15.41 8.45
N THR A 5 -18.39 -14.29 7.84
CA THR A 5 -19.54 -14.19 6.93
C THR A 5 -19.16 -13.54 5.61
N THR A 6 -19.97 -13.80 4.58
CA THR A 6 -19.85 -13.20 3.25
C THR A 6 -21.20 -12.67 2.80
N GLN A 7 -21.24 -11.94 1.69
CA GLN A 7 -22.50 -11.58 1.06
C GLN A 7 -23.02 -12.74 0.18
N ASP A 8 -24.32 -13.00 0.23
CA ASP A 8 -24.97 -14.03 -0.61
C ASP A 8 -25.35 -13.52 -2.01
N ARG A 9 -25.29 -12.20 -2.23
CA ARG A 9 -25.73 -11.55 -3.47
C ARG A 9 -24.60 -11.37 -4.48
N ALA A 10 -24.98 -11.44 -5.76
CA ALA A 10 -24.06 -11.19 -6.87
C ALA A 10 -23.77 -9.69 -7.11
N VAL A 11 -24.73 -8.82 -6.82
CA VAL A 11 -24.60 -7.36 -7.01
C VAL A 11 -23.75 -6.78 -5.89
N ALA A 12 -22.83 -5.87 -6.21
CA ALA A 12 -22.12 -5.03 -5.22
C ALA A 12 -22.78 -3.64 -5.13
N ILE A 13 -22.97 -3.13 -3.91
CA ILE A 13 -23.59 -1.84 -3.59
C ILE A 13 -22.63 -1.08 -2.67
N ASN A 14 -22.12 0.07 -3.12
CA ASN A 14 -21.14 0.86 -2.37
C ASN A 14 -19.89 0.05 -1.92
N PRO A 15 -19.13 -0.55 -2.87
CA PRO A 15 -17.94 -1.32 -2.52
C PRO A 15 -16.85 -0.46 -1.85
N THR A 16 -16.08 -1.08 -0.96
CA THR A 16 -14.94 -0.47 -0.23
C THR A 16 -13.59 -0.72 -0.91
N ARG A 17 -13.58 -1.17 -2.17
CA ARG A 17 -12.36 -1.43 -2.94
C ARG A 17 -12.27 -0.58 -4.21
N SER A 18 -11.03 -0.29 -4.61
CA SER A 18 -10.66 0.24 -5.93
C SER A 18 -9.88 -0.81 -6.76
N CYS A 19 -9.67 -0.54 -8.05
CA CYS A 19 -9.01 -1.47 -8.98
C CYS A 19 -7.48 -1.47 -8.86
N ALA A 20 -6.81 -2.53 -9.31
CA ALA A 20 -5.36 -2.70 -9.20
C ALA A 20 -4.49 -1.53 -9.74
N PRO A 21 -4.80 -0.88 -10.88
CA PRO A 21 -3.94 0.19 -11.41
C PRO A 21 -3.67 1.35 -10.44
N ILE A 22 -4.66 1.76 -9.63
CA ILE A 22 -4.48 2.84 -8.63
C ILE A 22 -3.44 2.44 -7.56
N GLY A 23 -3.37 1.15 -7.25
CA GLY A 23 -2.38 0.48 -6.41
C GLY A 23 -0.97 0.74 -6.86
N ALA A 24 -0.67 0.25 -8.07
CA ALA A 24 0.64 0.37 -8.69
C ALA A 24 1.03 1.84 -8.90
N MET A 25 0.06 2.70 -9.28
CA MET A 25 0.28 4.13 -9.40
C MET A 25 0.77 4.75 -8.09
N LEU A 26 0.11 4.46 -6.96
CA LEU A 26 0.50 5.01 -5.66
C LEU A 26 1.91 4.58 -5.27
N ALA A 27 2.20 3.29 -5.43
CA ALA A 27 3.51 2.72 -5.16
C ALA A 27 4.61 3.41 -6.00
N ASN A 28 4.34 3.65 -7.28
CA ASN A 28 5.28 4.31 -8.19
C ASN A 28 5.51 5.80 -7.86
N TYR A 29 4.53 6.50 -7.29
CA TYR A 29 4.75 7.86 -6.77
C TYR A 29 5.72 7.90 -5.60
N GLY A 30 5.99 6.75 -4.97
CA GLY A 30 7.03 6.62 -3.97
C GLY A 30 8.44 6.51 -4.52
N ILE A 31 8.64 6.51 -5.85
CA ILE A 31 9.97 6.44 -6.49
C ILE A 31 10.34 7.82 -7.04
N HIS A 32 11.54 8.30 -6.70
CA HIS A 32 12.00 9.63 -7.07
C HIS A 32 12.07 9.78 -8.59
N GLY A 33 11.32 10.74 -9.16
CA GLY A 33 11.36 11.05 -10.60
C GLY A 33 10.75 9.99 -11.53
N ALA A 34 10.00 9.03 -10.98
CA ALA A 34 9.35 7.99 -11.77
C ALA A 34 8.05 8.47 -12.41
N ILE A 35 7.76 8.00 -13.62
CA ILE A 35 6.51 8.31 -14.33
C ILE A 35 5.71 7.04 -14.59
N THR A 36 4.41 7.11 -14.33
CA THR A 36 3.45 6.05 -14.66
C THR A 36 2.84 6.28 -16.04
N ILE A 37 2.89 5.25 -16.89
CA ILE A 37 2.07 5.13 -18.11
C ILE A 37 0.97 4.09 -17.86
N ASN A 38 -0.28 4.53 -17.83
CA ASN A 38 -1.43 3.62 -17.89
C ASN A 38 -1.68 3.22 -19.35
N HIS A 39 -1.27 2.00 -19.69
CA HIS A 39 -1.47 1.43 -21.02
C HIS A 39 -2.92 0.97 -21.18
N GLY A 40 -3.72 1.79 -21.86
CA GLY A 40 -5.17 1.61 -21.87
C GLY A 40 -5.95 2.83 -22.31
N SER A 41 -7.24 2.81 -21.97
CA SER A 41 -8.14 3.95 -22.21
C SER A 41 -7.79 5.13 -21.30
N GLN A 42 -8.00 6.36 -21.80
CA GLN A 42 -7.73 7.60 -21.06
C GLN A 42 -8.52 7.74 -19.75
N GLY A 43 -9.68 7.09 -19.63
CA GLY A 43 -10.48 7.09 -18.41
C GLY A 43 -9.76 6.44 -17.24
N CYS A 44 -9.00 5.37 -17.50
CA CYS A 44 -8.21 4.65 -16.49
C CYS A 44 -7.03 5.48 -15.95
N ALA A 45 -6.61 6.55 -16.63
CA ALA A 45 -5.67 7.52 -16.07
C ALA A 45 -6.40 8.62 -15.29
N THR A 46 -7.51 9.14 -15.85
CA THR A 46 -8.24 10.29 -15.30
C THR A 46 -8.88 10.00 -13.94
N TYR A 47 -9.54 8.85 -13.76
CA TYR A 47 -10.25 8.54 -12.50
C TYR A 47 -9.30 8.31 -11.31
N PRO A 48 -8.26 7.45 -11.40
CA PRO A 48 -7.27 7.30 -10.33
C PRO A 48 -6.62 8.62 -9.96
N ARG A 49 -6.22 9.43 -10.96
CA ARG A 49 -5.66 10.77 -10.75
C ARG A 49 -6.61 11.64 -9.93
N HIS A 50 -7.89 11.68 -10.30
CA HIS A 50 -8.88 12.50 -9.60
C HIS A 50 -9.15 12.01 -8.17
N GLN A 51 -9.20 10.69 -7.95
CA GLN A 51 -9.38 10.12 -6.61
C GLN A 51 -8.21 10.48 -5.70
N MET A 52 -6.98 10.25 -6.16
CA MET A 52 -5.78 10.58 -5.38
C MET A 52 -5.67 12.09 -5.12
N ALA A 53 -5.91 12.93 -6.13
CA ALA A 53 -5.89 14.39 -5.96
C ALA A 53 -6.95 14.88 -4.95
N ARG A 54 -8.10 14.20 -4.83
CA ARG A 54 -9.11 14.53 -3.80
C ARG A 54 -8.70 14.09 -2.40
N HIS A 55 -7.98 12.99 -2.28
CA HIS A 55 -7.49 12.46 -1.01
C HIS A 55 -6.30 13.27 -0.49
N PHE A 56 -5.23 13.36 -1.27
CA PHE A 56 -3.99 14.03 -0.89
C PHE A 56 -4.07 15.56 -1.04
N ARG A 57 -5.01 16.08 -1.83
CA ARG A 57 -5.08 17.50 -2.22
C ARG A 57 -3.85 18.01 -2.99
N GLU A 58 -3.10 17.07 -3.57
CA GLU A 58 -1.89 17.31 -4.34
C GLU A 58 -2.08 17.05 -5.85
N PRO A 59 -1.25 17.65 -6.72
CA PRO A 59 -1.24 17.32 -8.14
C PRO A 59 -0.73 15.89 -8.36
N VAL A 60 -1.49 15.10 -9.11
CA VAL A 60 -1.15 13.71 -9.44
C VAL A 60 -0.92 13.61 -10.95
N GLU A 61 0.24 13.11 -11.35
CA GLU A 61 0.68 13.06 -12.75
C GLU A 61 0.64 11.63 -13.28
N VAL A 62 -0.05 11.41 -14.39
CA VAL A 62 -0.17 10.09 -15.01
C VAL A 62 -0.24 10.24 -16.52
N ALA A 63 0.57 9.45 -17.21
CA ALA A 63 0.55 9.35 -18.66
C ALA A 63 -0.38 8.21 -19.11
N THR A 64 -0.82 8.25 -20.36
CA THR A 64 -1.66 7.19 -20.93
C THR A 64 -1.35 7.00 -22.41
N THR A 65 -1.50 5.76 -22.88
CA THR A 65 -1.38 5.42 -24.31
C THR A 65 -2.64 5.75 -25.12
N SER A 66 -3.72 6.16 -24.45
CA SER A 66 -4.98 6.62 -25.06
C SER A 66 -5.52 5.63 -26.11
N LEU A 67 -5.65 4.37 -25.71
CA LEU A 67 -6.23 3.34 -26.56
C LEU A 67 -7.69 3.68 -26.92
N THR A 68 -8.03 3.47 -28.19
CA THR A 68 -9.35 3.69 -28.79
C THR A 68 -9.91 2.37 -29.34
N GLU A 69 -11.13 2.39 -29.88
CA GLU A 69 -11.74 1.20 -30.49
C GLU A 69 -10.86 0.58 -31.59
N LYS A 70 -10.17 1.41 -32.38
CA LYS A 70 -9.24 0.93 -33.42
C LYS A 70 -8.09 0.10 -32.82
N THR A 71 -7.54 0.51 -31.68
CA THR A 71 -6.45 -0.23 -31.02
C THR A 71 -6.93 -1.53 -30.37
N THR A 72 -8.24 -1.66 -30.08
CA THR A 72 -8.81 -2.93 -29.63
C THR A 72 -8.74 -4.01 -30.72
N VAL A 73 -8.74 -3.61 -32.00
CA VAL A 73 -8.63 -4.55 -33.14
C VAL A 73 -7.18 -4.86 -33.49
N TYR A 74 -6.29 -3.86 -33.47
CA TYR A 74 -4.92 -3.99 -33.98
C TYR A 74 -3.83 -4.07 -32.89
N GLY A 75 -4.22 -4.03 -31.61
CA GLY A 75 -3.31 -3.96 -30.47
C GLY A 75 -2.80 -2.55 -30.17
N GLY A 76 -2.29 -2.36 -28.95
CA GLY A 76 -1.82 -1.08 -28.43
C GLY A 76 -0.33 -0.78 -28.64
N LYS A 77 0.41 -1.65 -29.34
CA LYS A 77 1.88 -1.56 -29.51
C LYS A 77 2.37 -0.18 -29.94
N ASN A 78 1.86 0.35 -31.05
CA ASN A 78 2.32 1.63 -31.60
C ASN A 78 2.05 2.80 -30.64
N ASN A 79 0.94 2.74 -29.91
CA ASN A 79 0.60 3.74 -28.91
C ASN A 79 1.59 3.71 -27.74
N LEU A 80 1.99 2.51 -27.29
CA LEU A 80 2.96 2.37 -26.20
C LEU A 80 4.35 2.84 -26.62
N LEU A 81 4.84 2.46 -27.81
CA LEU A 81 6.12 2.96 -28.33
C LEU A 81 6.14 4.49 -28.41
N ALA A 82 5.06 5.10 -28.94
CA ALA A 82 4.94 6.54 -29.02
C ALA A 82 4.88 7.20 -27.63
N ALA A 83 4.16 6.61 -26.68
CA ALA A 83 4.07 7.12 -25.31
C ALA A 83 5.43 7.08 -24.59
N LEU A 84 6.16 5.96 -24.68
CA LEU A 84 7.49 5.80 -24.10
C LEU A 84 8.45 6.88 -24.64
N LYS A 85 8.48 7.05 -25.97
CA LYS A 85 9.29 8.11 -26.61
C LYS A 85 8.92 9.51 -26.13
N ASN A 86 7.62 9.83 -26.12
CA ASN A 86 7.15 11.15 -25.69
C ASN A 86 7.46 11.44 -24.22
N ILE A 87 7.35 10.44 -23.34
CA ILE A 87 7.67 10.59 -21.92
C ILE A 87 9.16 10.80 -21.72
N TRP A 88 9.98 10.00 -22.39
CA TRP A 88 11.43 10.16 -22.38
C TRP A 88 11.85 11.57 -22.82
N GLU A 89 11.44 12.00 -24.02
CA GLU A 89 11.88 13.28 -24.61
C GLU A 89 11.40 14.53 -23.86
N ARG A 90 10.25 14.45 -23.15
CA ARG A 90 9.64 15.62 -22.50
C ARG A 90 9.99 15.74 -21.03
N PHE A 91 10.11 14.62 -20.32
CA PHE A 91 10.19 14.63 -18.87
C PHE A 91 11.52 14.12 -18.33
N ASN A 92 12.33 13.40 -19.10
CA ASN A 92 13.58 12.79 -18.64
C ASN A 92 13.43 12.08 -17.27
N PRO A 93 12.49 11.10 -17.14
CA PRO A 93 12.26 10.42 -15.87
C PRO A 93 13.44 9.56 -15.46
N THR A 94 13.53 9.24 -14.17
CA THR A 94 14.51 8.28 -13.62
C THR A 94 14.09 6.83 -13.84
N MET A 95 12.77 6.60 -13.98
CA MET A 95 12.15 5.29 -14.22
C MET A 95 10.78 5.47 -14.88
N ILE A 96 10.39 4.53 -15.73
CA ILE A 96 9.04 4.45 -16.28
C ILE A 96 8.37 3.17 -15.80
N MET A 97 7.19 3.29 -15.21
CA MET A 97 6.30 2.15 -14.95
C MET A 97 5.20 2.13 -16.01
N VAL A 98 5.09 1.03 -16.76
CA VAL A 98 3.95 0.77 -17.64
C VAL A 98 2.98 -0.14 -16.90
N CYS A 99 1.84 0.44 -16.51
CA CYS A 99 0.76 -0.22 -15.82
C CYS A 99 -0.31 -0.66 -16.83
N SER A 100 -0.63 -1.95 -16.87
CA SER A 100 -1.71 -2.43 -17.74
C SER A 100 -3.09 -2.02 -17.21
N THR A 101 -4.08 -1.94 -18.09
CA THR A 101 -5.48 -1.72 -17.71
C THR A 101 -6.32 -2.95 -18.05
N CYS A 102 -7.59 -2.99 -17.60
CA CYS A 102 -8.50 -4.06 -18.02
C CYS A 102 -8.60 -4.20 -19.55
N LEU A 103 -8.53 -3.10 -20.31
CA LEU A 103 -8.57 -3.15 -21.77
C LEU A 103 -7.33 -3.86 -22.34
N SER A 104 -6.13 -3.41 -21.97
CA SER A 104 -4.88 -3.98 -22.51
C SER A 104 -4.68 -5.44 -22.09
N GLU A 105 -5.10 -5.79 -20.87
CA GLU A 105 -5.09 -7.19 -20.39
C GLU A 105 -6.09 -8.06 -21.16
N THR A 106 -7.29 -7.55 -21.45
CA THR A 106 -8.33 -8.32 -22.17
C THR A 106 -7.93 -8.61 -23.61
N ILE A 107 -7.34 -7.64 -24.31
CA ILE A 107 -6.86 -7.84 -25.69
C ILE A 107 -5.53 -8.62 -25.75
N GLY A 108 -4.86 -8.80 -24.61
CA GLY A 108 -3.62 -9.56 -24.52
C GLY A 108 -2.40 -8.82 -25.09
N ASP A 109 -2.32 -7.51 -24.89
CA ASP A 109 -1.15 -6.73 -25.34
C ASP A 109 0.12 -7.23 -24.62
N ASP A 110 1.15 -7.56 -25.40
CA ASP A 110 2.47 -7.96 -24.90
C ASP A 110 3.31 -6.72 -24.51
N ILE A 111 2.97 -6.12 -23.36
CA ILE A 111 3.66 -4.94 -22.83
C ILE A 111 5.17 -5.19 -22.64
N PRO A 112 5.63 -6.31 -22.04
CA PRO A 112 7.05 -6.60 -21.92
C PRO A 112 7.77 -6.63 -23.27
N GLY A 113 7.24 -7.34 -24.27
CA GLY A 113 7.85 -7.41 -25.59
C GLY A 113 7.96 -6.04 -26.27
N VAL A 114 6.96 -5.16 -26.09
CA VAL A 114 7.01 -3.78 -26.63
C VAL A 114 8.04 -2.92 -25.90
N ILE A 115 8.24 -3.11 -24.59
CA ILE A 115 9.30 -2.42 -23.84
C ILE A 115 10.69 -2.87 -24.31
N ASP A 116 10.87 -4.17 -24.56
CA ASP A 116 12.14 -4.71 -25.06
C ASP A 116 12.46 -4.14 -26.45
N GLU A 117 11.50 -4.14 -27.37
CA GLU A 117 11.65 -3.50 -28.69
C GLU A 117 11.96 -2.01 -28.59
N PHE A 118 11.34 -1.29 -27.64
CA PHE A 118 11.64 0.12 -27.42
C PHE A 118 13.10 0.32 -26.99
N LYS A 119 13.60 -0.50 -26.06
CA LYS A 119 14.99 -0.43 -25.58
C LYS A 119 15.99 -0.81 -26.67
N GLU A 120 15.71 -1.84 -27.46
CA GLU A 120 16.54 -2.26 -28.60
C GLU A 120 16.70 -1.13 -29.63
N ASN A 121 15.62 -0.41 -29.91
CA ASN A 121 15.63 0.72 -30.85
C ASN A 121 16.22 2.01 -30.25
N ASN A 122 16.39 2.09 -28.93
CA ASN A 122 16.87 3.29 -28.23
C ASN A 122 17.92 2.91 -27.16
N PRO A 123 19.11 2.41 -27.57
CA PRO A 123 20.12 1.88 -26.65
C PRO A 123 20.71 2.92 -25.68
N ASP A 124 20.56 4.21 -25.98
CA ASP A 124 21.00 5.32 -25.12
C ASP A 124 20.09 5.50 -23.89
N ILE A 125 18.89 4.89 -23.88
CA ILE A 125 17.95 4.95 -22.76
C ILE A 125 18.30 3.85 -21.75
N THR A 126 18.94 4.24 -20.65
CA THR A 126 19.45 3.31 -19.63
C THR A 126 18.56 3.19 -18.39
N ILE A 127 17.50 4.01 -18.30
CA ILE A 127 16.59 4.00 -17.15
C ILE A 127 15.78 2.69 -17.07
N PRO A 128 15.40 2.24 -15.87
CA PRO A 128 14.48 1.12 -15.74
C PRO A 128 13.12 1.44 -16.36
N ILE A 129 12.60 0.51 -17.16
CA ILE A 129 11.23 0.52 -17.67
C ILE A 129 10.59 -0.79 -17.24
N LEU A 130 9.61 -0.73 -16.35
CA LEU A 130 8.95 -1.89 -15.75
C LEU A 130 7.55 -2.07 -16.32
N SER A 131 7.17 -3.32 -16.62
CA SER A 131 5.80 -3.70 -16.92
C SER A 131 5.14 -4.24 -15.67
N VAL A 132 4.08 -3.60 -15.19
CA VAL A 132 3.32 -4.07 -14.02
C VAL A 132 1.92 -4.47 -14.46
N LYS A 133 1.61 -5.76 -14.28
CA LYS A 133 0.30 -6.31 -14.59
C LYS A 133 -0.71 -5.93 -13.51
N THR A 134 -1.75 -5.20 -13.90
CA THR A 134 -2.84 -4.79 -12.99
C THR A 134 -4.24 -4.98 -13.60
N PRO A 135 -4.60 -6.21 -14.01
CA PRO A 135 -5.96 -6.49 -14.47
C PRO A 135 -6.99 -6.10 -13.40
N SER A 136 -7.89 -5.18 -13.75
CA SER A 136 -8.82 -4.59 -12.77
C SER A 136 -9.88 -5.56 -12.25
N TYR A 137 -10.03 -6.73 -12.88
CA TYR A 137 -10.94 -7.80 -12.47
C TYR A 137 -10.27 -8.87 -11.57
N ILE A 138 -8.98 -8.74 -11.26
CA ILE A 138 -8.27 -9.61 -10.31
C ILE A 138 -7.83 -8.78 -9.11
N GLY A 139 -8.23 -9.22 -7.91
CA GLY A 139 -7.87 -8.54 -6.67
C GLY A 139 -8.43 -7.13 -6.59
N ASN A 140 -7.64 -6.20 -6.05
CA ASN A 140 -8.00 -4.80 -5.85
C ASN A 140 -6.73 -3.91 -5.92
N HIS A 141 -6.85 -2.67 -5.49
CA HIS A 141 -5.74 -1.73 -5.39
C HIS A 141 -4.55 -2.20 -4.53
N THR A 142 -4.76 -2.90 -3.41
CA THR A 142 -3.64 -3.46 -2.63
C THR A 142 -2.87 -4.50 -3.42
N THR A 143 -3.57 -5.32 -4.23
CA THR A 143 -2.94 -6.26 -5.18
C THR A 143 -2.07 -5.56 -6.21
N GLY A 144 -2.53 -4.42 -6.75
CA GLY A 144 -1.75 -3.66 -7.72
C GLY A 144 -0.49 -3.03 -7.13
N PHE A 145 -0.57 -2.55 -5.89
CA PHE A 145 0.58 -2.04 -5.15
C PHE A 145 1.60 -3.16 -4.93
N ASP A 146 1.14 -4.32 -4.46
CA ASP A 146 1.98 -5.50 -4.24
C ASP A 146 2.62 -6.01 -5.55
N ASN A 147 1.89 -6.00 -6.67
CA ASN A 147 2.45 -6.34 -7.97
C ASN A 147 3.60 -5.40 -8.38
N PHE A 148 3.47 -4.09 -8.12
CA PHE A 148 4.57 -3.15 -8.37
C PHE A 148 5.80 -3.49 -7.50
N LEU A 149 5.60 -3.72 -6.21
CA LEU A 149 6.70 -4.07 -5.30
C LEU A 149 7.42 -5.36 -5.70
N LYS A 150 6.69 -6.36 -6.23
CA LYS A 150 7.30 -7.57 -6.80
C LYS A 150 8.17 -7.24 -8.00
N GLU A 151 7.70 -6.40 -8.92
CA GLU A 151 8.49 -6.00 -10.09
C GLU A 151 9.74 -5.21 -9.68
N ILE A 152 9.64 -4.35 -8.67
CA ILE A 152 10.80 -3.67 -8.08
C ILE A 152 11.79 -4.70 -7.52
N ALA A 153 11.35 -5.57 -6.61
CA ALA A 153 12.20 -6.56 -5.94
C ALA A 153 12.85 -7.56 -6.93
N ASN A 154 12.18 -7.86 -8.04
CA ASN A 154 12.67 -8.79 -9.05
C ASN A 154 13.71 -8.19 -10.00
N ASN A 155 13.58 -6.90 -10.37
CA ASN A 155 14.27 -6.35 -11.54
C ASN A 155 15.30 -5.26 -11.23
N ILE A 156 15.16 -4.51 -10.13
CA ILE A 156 16.05 -3.36 -9.85
C ILE A 156 17.27 -3.71 -8.96
N PRO A 157 17.13 -4.47 -7.86
CA PRO A 157 18.25 -4.71 -6.94
C PRO A 157 19.46 -5.34 -7.62
N ASP A 158 20.66 -4.96 -7.17
CA ASP A 158 21.91 -5.49 -7.70
C ASP A 158 21.99 -7.00 -7.51
N ARG A 159 22.20 -7.73 -8.63
CA ARG A 159 22.37 -9.19 -8.61
C ARG A 159 23.78 -9.62 -8.19
N ARG A 160 24.75 -8.69 -8.19
CA ARG A 160 26.16 -8.95 -7.91
C ARG A 160 26.51 -8.46 -6.51
N LYS A 161 26.45 -9.38 -5.55
CA LYS A 161 26.82 -9.14 -4.15
C LYS A 161 27.85 -10.16 -3.70
N LYS A 162 28.92 -9.72 -3.02
CA LYS A 162 29.83 -10.65 -2.34
C LYS A 162 29.13 -11.24 -1.13
N LYS A 163 29.36 -12.53 -0.84
CA LYS A 163 28.79 -13.17 0.36
C LYS A 163 29.20 -12.38 1.61
N GLY A 164 28.21 -11.94 2.40
CA GLY A 164 28.42 -11.14 3.62
C GLY A 164 28.62 -9.63 3.40
N GLU A 165 28.58 -9.13 2.17
CA GLU A 165 28.55 -7.68 1.92
C GLU A 165 27.27 -7.06 2.50
N THR A 166 27.37 -5.95 3.21
CA THR A 166 26.20 -5.23 3.73
C THR A 166 26.40 -3.73 3.57
N ASN A 167 25.32 -3.01 3.32
CA ASN A 167 25.30 -1.54 3.32
C ASN A 167 24.99 -0.96 4.70
N GLY A 168 24.75 -1.81 5.72
CA GLY A 168 24.39 -1.39 7.08
C GLY A 168 22.97 -0.84 7.24
N LYS A 169 22.12 -0.94 6.19
CA LYS A 169 20.75 -0.43 6.17
C LYS A 169 19.73 -1.56 6.25
N ILE A 170 18.50 -1.21 6.59
CA ILE A 170 17.33 -2.11 6.52
C ILE A 170 16.42 -1.68 5.37
N ASN A 171 15.77 -2.62 4.69
CA ASN A 171 14.69 -2.27 3.78
C ASN A 171 13.39 -2.20 4.57
N ILE A 172 12.59 -1.16 4.34
CA ILE A 172 11.25 -1.04 4.91
C ILE A 172 10.27 -0.87 3.76
N ILE A 173 9.26 -1.73 3.73
CA ILE A 173 8.11 -1.60 2.85
C ILE A 173 6.95 -1.06 3.69
N PRO A 174 6.64 0.25 3.59
CA PRO A 174 5.57 0.86 4.39
C PRO A 174 4.18 0.42 3.92
N GLY A 175 4.03 0.15 2.62
CA GLY A 175 2.79 -0.30 2.01
C GLY A 175 1.79 0.83 1.70
N TRP A 176 0.50 0.51 1.71
CA TRP A 176 -0.63 1.40 1.45
C TRP A 176 -1.00 2.18 2.73
N VAL A 177 -0.42 3.37 2.88
CA VAL A 177 -0.53 4.26 4.03
C VAL A 177 -0.61 5.73 3.59
N ASN A 178 -0.69 6.68 4.52
CA ASN A 178 -0.61 8.11 4.23
C ASN A 178 0.83 8.63 4.37
N PRO A 179 1.17 9.80 3.76
CA PRO A 179 2.44 10.48 3.94
C PRO A 179 2.87 10.68 5.41
N GLY A 180 1.92 11.01 6.29
CA GLY A 180 2.17 11.17 7.72
C GLY A 180 2.63 9.88 8.39
N ASP A 181 2.04 8.74 8.02
CA ASP A 181 2.40 7.42 8.56
C ASP A 181 3.85 7.07 8.19
N ILE A 182 4.27 7.35 6.94
CA ILE A 182 5.67 7.14 6.51
C ILE A 182 6.63 8.04 7.30
N ARG A 183 6.25 9.30 7.58
CA ARG A 183 7.07 10.21 8.39
C ARG A 183 7.22 9.75 9.82
N GLU A 184 6.16 9.19 10.40
CA GLU A 184 6.19 8.60 11.73
C GLU A 184 7.11 7.38 11.77
N LEU A 185 6.99 6.47 10.80
CA LEU A 185 7.91 5.35 10.67
C LEU A 185 9.37 5.81 10.52
N LYS A 186 9.62 6.85 9.71
CA LYS A 186 10.94 7.48 9.59
C LYS A 186 11.43 8.12 10.89
N HIS A 187 10.51 8.63 11.72
CA HIS A 187 10.84 9.15 13.04
C HIS A 187 11.36 8.04 13.95
N VAL A 188 10.62 6.93 14.07
CA VAL A 188 11.03 5.76 14.87
C VAL A 188 12.41 5.24 14.42
N ILE A 189 12.60 5.06 13.11
CA ILE A 189 13.90 4.61 12.55
C ILE A 189 15.04 5.57 12.91
N ARG A 190 14.79 6.88 12.83
CA ARG A 190 15.81 7.90 13.15
C ARG A 190 16.13 7.94 14.65
N GLU A 191 15.13 7.84 15.52
CA GLU A 191 15.35 7.79 16.98
C GLU A 191 16.17 6.57 17.38
N MET A 192 15.93 5.43 16.74
CA MET A 192 16.75 4.22 16.91
C MET A 192 18.18 4.34 16.36
N GLY A 193 18.53 5.45 15.70
CA GLY A 193 19.85 5.62 15.07
C GLY A 193 20.06 4.74 13.83
N LEU A 194 18.98 4.22 13.25
CA LEU A 194 19.02 3.31 12.11
C LEU A 194 18.92 4.07 10.77
N HIS A 195 19.38 3.41 9.72
CA HIS A 195 19.24 3.88 8.35
C HIS A 195 18.42 2.88 7.53
N ALA A 196 17.36 3.37 6.89
CA ALA A 196 16.46 2.54 6.09
C ALA A 196 16.45 2.94 4.61
N ILE A 197 16.26 1.95 3.75
CA ILE A 197 15.83 2.10 2.36
C ILE A 197 14.33 1.87 2.34
N TRP A 198 13.58 2.91 2.03
CA TRP A 198 12.12 2.84 1.94
C TRP A 198 11.75 2.32 0.56
N LEU A 199 11.19 1.12 0.47
CA LEU A 199 10.75 0.56 -0.81
C LEU A 199 9.36 1.09 -1.12
N THR A 200 9.35 2.25 -1.78
CA THR A 200 8.24 3.22 -1.98
C THR A 200 8.07 4.21 -0.84
N ASP A 201 8.41 5.47 -1.11
CA ASP A 201 8.30 6.59 -0.18
C ASP A 201 7.62 7.79 -0.83
N TYR A 202 6.30 7.88 -0.70
CA TYR A 202 5.53 9.00 -1.23
C TYR A 202 5.26 10.11 -0.20
N SER A 203 6.01 10.15 0.91
CA SER A 203 5.77 11.13 1.98
C SER A 203 6.03 12.57 1.52
N GLU A 204 7.00 12.76 0.63
CA GLU A 204 7.37 14.08 0.09
C GLU A 204 6.86 14.30 -1.34
N THR A 205 6.36 13.27 -2.01
CA THR A 205 5.81 13.38 -3.37
C THR A 205 4.31 13.68 -3.35
N LEU A 206 3.61 13.25 -2.30
CA LEU A 206 2.17 13.49 -2.09
C LEU A 206 1.87 14.31 -0.83
N ASP A 207 2.88 14.99 -0.27
CA ASP A 207 2.75 16.02 0.77
C ASP A 207 4.04 16.88 0.89
N GLY A 208 4.63 17.26 -0.24
CA GLY A 208 5.97 17.88 -0.29
C GLY A 208 6.02 19.38 0.03
N GLY A 209 4.88 20.06 0.08
CA GLY A 209 4.77 21.51 0.27
C GLY A 209 4.84 22.34 -1.03
N TYR A 210 4.65 23.66 -0.89
CA TYR A 210 4.64 24.61 -2.00
C TYR A 210 6.03 25.25 -2.22
N TYR A 211 6.56 25.16 -3.45
CA TYR A 211 7.87 25.71 -3.82
C TYR A 211 7.80 26.60 -5.07
N GLU A 212 8.58 27.68 -5.07
CA GLU A 212 8.77 28.55 -6.23
C GLU A 212 10.27 28.65 -6.60
N PRO A 213 10.66 28.26 -7.83
CA PRO A 213 9.85 27.59 -8.85
C PRO A 213 9.46 26.16 -8.42
N ARG A 214 8.32 25.65 -8.94
CA ARG A 214 7.94 24.25 -8.74
C ARG A 214 9.06 23.37 -9.28
N PRO A 215 9.59 22.41 -8.50
CA PRO A 215 10.64 21.54 -8.97
C PRO A 215 10.10 20.64 -10.09
N HIS A 216 10.98 20.25 -11.02
CA HIS A 216 10.61 19.41 -12.17
C HIS A 216 10.05 18.06 -11.73
N PHE A 217 10.65 17.45 -10.71
CA PHE A 217 10.11 16.33 -9.95
C PHE A 217 9.96 16.71 -8.49
N ALA A 218 9.05 16.05 -7.77
CA ALA A 218 9.00 16.18 -6.32
C ALA A 218 10.35 15.77 -5.69
N ARG A 219 10.72 16.42 -4.58
CA ARG A 219 12.07 16.30 -4.01
C ARG A 219 12.38 14.95 -3.35
N GLY A 220 11.38 14.27 -2.79
CA GLY A 220 11.59 12.94 -2.19
C GLY A 220 11.26 11.79 -3.15
N GLY A 221 10.86 10.66 -2.58
CA GLY A 221 10.82 9.39 -3.30
C GLY A 221 12.13 8.61 -3.13
N THR A 222 12.02 7.29 -3.19
CA THR A 222 13.17 6.39 -3.18
C THR A 222 13.92 6.50 -4.49
N THR A 223 15.24 6.68 -4.42
CA THR A 223 16.08 6.74 -5.62
C THR A 223 16.32 5.35 -6.22
N ILE A 224 16.63 5.28 -7.52
CA ILE A 224 16.93 3.99 -8.17
C ILE A 224 18.21 3.38 -7.59
N GLU A 225 19.17 4.21 -7.21
CA GLU A 225 20.42 3.81 -6.57
C GLU A 225 20.17 3.16 -5.20
N GLU A 226 19.24 3.70 -4.41
CA GLU A 226 18.84 3.09 -3.14
C GLU A 226 18.20 1.71 -3.35
N ILE A 227 17.29 1.60 -4.32
CA ILE A 227 16.64 0.33 -4.66
C ILE A 227 17.66 -0.68 -5.22
N GLN A 228 18.66 -0.25 -6.00
CA GLN A 228 19.75 -1.12 -6.44
C GLN A 228 20.53 -1.67 -5.24
N SER A 229 20.81 -0.80 -4.27
CA SER A 229 21.54 -1.16 -3.05
C SER A 229 20.73 -2.01 -2.05
N SER A 230 19.42 -2.16 -2.23
CA SER A 230 18.53 -2.84 -1.27
C SER A 230 18.81 -4.35 -1.14
N SER A 231 19.43 -5.00 -2.14
CA SER A 231 19.91 -6.39 -2.04
C SER A 231 21.06 -6.55 -1.03
N LYS A 232 21.66 -5.44 -0.61
CA LYS A 232 22.76 -5.39 0.37
C LYS A 232 22.30 -5.04 1.79
N SER A 233 21.00 -4.87 2.01
CA SER A 233 20.45 -4.57 3.34
C SER A 233 20.55 -5.77 4.29
N ILE A 234 20.52 -5.47 5.60
CA ILE A 234 20.60 -6.43 6.70
C ILE A 234 19.36 -7.31 6.73
N ALA A 235 18.18 -6.71 6.55
CA ALA A 235 16.89 -7.38 6.49
C ALA A 235 15.90 -6.54 5.67
N THR A 236 14.77 -7.15 5.33
CA THR A 236 13.60 -6.49 4.73
C THR A 236 12.39 -6.66 5.64
N ILE A 237 11.81 -5.55 6.08
CA ILE A 237 10.61 -5.52 6.90
C ILE A 237 9.44 -5.05 6.03
N ALA A 238 8.40 -5.87 5.92
CA ALA A 238 7.11 -5.46 5.37
C ALA A 238 6.13 -5.21 6.52
N LEU A 239 5.57 -4.00 6.56
CA LEU A 239 4.62 -3.58 7.59
C LEU A 239 3.16 -3.90 7.24
N GLN A 240 2.96 -4.58 6.11
CA GLN A 240 1.69 -5.08 5.63
C GLN A 240 1.91 -6.44 4.97
N ARG A 241 1.09 -7.43 5.33
CA ARG A 241 1.15 -8.80 4.81
C ARG A 241 0.70 -8.86 3.37
N TYR A 242 -0.39 -8.17 3.01
CA TYR A 242 -0.95 -8.21 1.65
C TYR A 242 -0.39 -7.13 0.72
N VAL A 243 0.36 -6.17 1.26
CA VAL A 243 1.06 -5.14 0.49
C VAL A 243 2.55 -5.20 0.81
N GLY A 244 3.30 -5.99 0.03
CA GLY A 244 4.75 -6.08 0.14
C GLY A 244 5.29 -7.30 0.87
N GLY A 245 4.44 -8.11 1.52
CA GLY A 245 4.88 -9.38 2.11
C GLY A 245 5.53 -10.32 1.08
N GLU A 246 4.95 -10.46 -0.11
CA GLU A 246 5.54 -11.27 -1.18
C GLU A 246 6.82 -10.65 -1.75
N ALA A 247 6.90 -9.31 -1.81
CA ALA A 247 8.13 -8.62 -2.19
C ALA A 247 9.25 -8.88 -1.17
N ALA A 248 8.96 -8.89 0.13
CA ALA A 248 9.92 -9.26 1.17
C ALA A 248 10.40 -10.71 0.99
N HIS A 249 9.50 -11.65 0.71
CA HIS A 249 9.90 -13.04 0.39
C HIS A 249 10.74 -13.14 -0.89
N ILE A 250 10.53 -12.27 -1.89
CA ILE A 250 11.41 -12.20 -3.06
C ILE A 250 12.83 -11.75 -2.64
N TYR A 251 12.96 -10.78 -1.74
CA TYR A 251 14.26 -10.39 -1.18
C TYR A 251 14.96 -11.54 -0.46
N GLU A 252 14.23 -12.32 0.32
CA GLU A 252 14.75 -13.51 0.98
C GLU A 252 15.24 -14.55 -0.02
N ARG A 253 14.39 -14.94 -0.98
CA ARG A 253 14.69 -16.03 -1.92
C ARG A 253 15.72 -15.66 -3.00
N ARG A 254 15.69 -14.42 -3.52
CA ARG A 254 16.55 -14.00 -4.64
C ARG A 254 17.81 -13.29 -4.18
N HIS A 255 17.72 -12.50 -3.11
CA HIS A 255 18.80 -11.61 -2.67
C HIS A 255 19.46 -12.07 -1.37
N ASN A 256 18.95 -13.14 -0.73
CA ASN A 256 19.40 -13.64 0.57
C ASN A 256 19.36 -12.56 1.66
N VAL A 257 18.33 -11.70 1.62
CA VAL A 257 18.06 -10.69 2.65
C VAL A 257 16.90 -11.20 3.51
N PRO A 258 17.10 -11.51 4.80
CA PRO A 258 16.04 -12.00 5.69
C PRO A 258 14.78 -11.14 5.63
N ALA A 259 13.61 -11.79 5.61
CA ALA A 259 12.32 -11.13 5.52
C ALA A 259 11.54 -11.21 6.84
N HIS A 260 11.02 -10.08 7.29
CA HIS A 260 10.13 -9.97 8.45
C HIS A 260 8.81 -9.35 7.97
N ILE A 261 7.71 -10.09 8.13
CA ILE A 261 6.37 -9.61 7.76
C ILE A 261 5.61 -9.37 9.06
N LEU A 262 5.27 -8.11 9.29
CA LEU A 262 4.63 -7.64 10.51
C LEU A 262 3.23 -7.10 10.19
N PRO A 263 2.31 -7.09 11.18
CA PRO A 263 1.11 -6.27 11.08
C PRO A 263 1.49 -4.79 10.99
N MET A 264 0.54 -3.95 10.59
CA MET A 264 0.74 -2.51 10.62
C MET A 264 1.01 -2.06 12.06
N PRO A 265 2.02 -1.19 12.32
CA PRO A 265 2.32 -0.68 13.65
C PRO A 265 1.25 0.36 14.06
N ILE A 266 0.05 -0.14 14.33
CA ILE A 266 -1.12 0.58 14.80
C ILE A 266 -1.52 -0.07 16.12
N GLY A 267 -1.63 0.73 17.17
CA GLY A 267 -1.81 0.22 18.53
C GLY A 267 -0.47 0.02 19.25
N LEU A 268 -0.58 -0.38 20.51
CA LEU A 268 0.57 -0.59 21.39
C LEU A 268 1.35 -1.84 20.98
N GLU A 269 0.68 -3.00 20.91
CA GLU A 269 1.36 -4.28 20.71
C GLU A 269 2.01 -4.39 19.33
N ASN A 270 1.33 -3.91 18.29
CA ASN A 270 1.86 -3.92 16.93
C ASN A 270 3.05 -2.96 16.77
N THR A 271 3.05 -1.83 17.47
CA THR A 271 4.17 -0.89 17.47
C THR A 271 5.36 -1.47 18.24
N ASP A 272 5.11 -2.09 19.40
CA ASP A 272 6.12 -2.80 20.18
C ASP A 272 6.74 -3.92 19.34
N ALA A 273 5.95 -4.73 18.63
CA ALA A 273 6.45 -5.79 17.75
C ALA A 273 7.35 -5.26 16.62
N PHE A 274 7.05 -4.07 16.07
CA PHE A 274 7.92 -3.41 15.10
C PHE A 274 9.25 -2.99 15.71
N VAL A 275 9.24 -2.32 16.87
CA VAL A 275 10.45 -1.88 17.57
C VAL A 275 11.29 -3.08 18.04
N ASP A 276 10.65 -4.12 18.58
CA ASP A 276 11.31 -5.36 19.01
C ASP A 276 11.97 -6.08 17.83
N THR A 277 11.32 -6.08 16.66
CA THR A 277 11.93 -6.63 15.44
C THR A 277 13.18 -5.83 15.06
N LEU A 278 13.14 -4.49 15.15
CA LEU A 278 14.30 -3.65 14.85
C LEU A 278 15.48 -3.91 15.79
N THR A 279 15.22 -4.04 17.10
CA THR A 279 16.28 -4.37 18.07
C THR A 279 16.86 -5.75 17.81
N ALA A 280 16.02 -6.75 17.53
CA ALA A 280 16.45 -8.13 17.25
C ALA A 280 17.34 -8.26 16.00
N ILE A 281 17.15 -7.43 14.98
CA ILE A 281 17.93 -7.52 13.73
C ILE A 281 19.17 -6.60 13.69
N THR A 282 19.24 -5.58 14.55
CA THR A 282 20.29 -4.54 14.48
C THR A 282 21.17 -4.44 15.73
N ASP A 283 20.90 -5.20 16.78
CA ASP A 283 21.56 -5.11 18.10
C ASP A 283 21.48 -3.71 18.75
N HIS A 284 20.56 -2.85 18.29
CA HIS A 284 20.32 -1.54 18.91
C HIS A 284 19.36 -1.68 20.09
N GLU A 285 19.55 -0.84 21.11
CA GLU A 285 18.62 -0.72 22.22
C GLU A 285 17.52 0.31 21.92
N VAL A 286 16.36 0.14 22.57
CA VAL A 286 15.27 1.11 22.44
C VAL A 286 15.65 2.42 23.15
N PRO A 287 15.77 3.56 22.44
CA PRO A 287 16.16 4.83 23.03
C PRO A 287 15.11 5.34 24.03
N GLU A 288 15.54 6.13 25.02
CA GLU A 288 14.67 6.74 26.03
C GLU A 288 13.55 7.57 25.40
N THR A 289 13.81 8.22 24.25
CA THR A 289 12.81 9.03 23.52
C THR A 289 11.57 8.23 23.14
N LEU A 290 11.75 7.03 22.56
CA LEU A 290 10.65 6.14 22.22
C LEU A 290 9.96 5.54 23.45
N GLN A 291 10.70 5.27 24.53
CA GLN A 291 10.11 4.81 25.79
C GLN A 291 9.18 5.87 26.39
N VAL A 292 9.57 7.15 26.31
CA VAL A 292 8.73 8.28 26.75
C VAL A 292 7.47 8.42 25.88
N GLU A 293 7.58 8.23 24.56
CA GLU A 293 6.42 8.26 23.67
C GLU A 293 5.45 7.10 23.95
N ARG A 294 5.97 5.90 24.13
CA ARG A 294 5.19 4.73 24.55
C ARG A 294 4.49 4.97 25.89
N ALA A 295 5.19 5.57 26.87
CA ALA A 295 4.60 5.91 28.17
C ALA A 295 3.46 6.94 28.04
N ARG A 296 3.58 7.93 27.15
CA ARG A 296 2.51 8.90 26.87
C ARG A 296 1.30 8.26 26.20
N LEU A 297 1.51 7.29 25.31
CA LEU A 297 0.42 6.51 24.72
C LEU A 297 -0.34 5.73 25.80
N LEU A 298 0.38 5.04 26.69
CA LEU A 298 -0.21 4.31 27.81
C LEU A 298 -1.01 5.22 28.74
N ASP A 299 -0.45 6.39 29.09
CA ASP A 299 -1.14 7.41 29.89
C ASP A 299 -2.45 7.85 29.22
N ALA A 300 -2.42 8.14 27.91
CA ALA A 300 -3.62 8.49 27.15
C ALA A 300 -4.68 7.36 27.10
N LEU A 301 -4.25 6.09 26.98
CA LEU A 301 -5.16 4.95 27.03
C LEU A 301 -5.83 4.84 28.41
N VAL A 302 -5.07 5.04 29.49
CA VAL A 302 -5.60 5.05 30.86
C VAL A 302 -6.52 6.25 31.09
N ASP A 303 -6.20 7.44 30.60
CA ASP A 303 -7.04 8.62 30.79
C ASP A 303 -8.39 8.51 30.05
N THR A 304 -8.41 7.82 28.92
CA THR A 304 -9.59 7.71 28.06
C THR A 304 -10.45 6.47 28.30
N HIS A 305 -9.96 5.47 29.04
CA HIS A 305 -10.65 4.18 29.18
C HIS A 305 -12.10 4.29 29.67
N MET A 306 -12.43 5.26 30.53
CA MET A 306 -13.80 5.45 31.05
C MET A 306 -14.81 5.85 29.97
N PHE A 307 -14.34 6.43 28.86
CA PHE A 307 -15.18 6.85 27.73
C PHE A 307 -15.27 5.79 26.64
N THR A 308 -14.24 4.94 26.52
CA THR A 308 -14.10 3.99 25.42
C THR A 308 -14.50 2.56 25.80
N SER A 309 -14.32 2.17 27.06
CA SER A 309 -14.56 0.80 27.50
C SER A 309 -16.01 0.37 27.24
N GLY A 310 -16.16 -0.77 26.57
CA GLY A 310 -17.46 -1.37 26.26
C GLY A 310 -18.19 -0.78 25.04
N LEU A 311 -17.65 0.26 24.39
CA LEU A 311 -18.20 0.76 23.13
C LEU A 311 -18.11 -0.32 22.05
N ARG A 312 -19.13 -0.40 21.20
CA ARG A 312 -19.18 -1.30 20.05
C ARG A 312 -18.77 -0.54 18.80
N VAL A 313 -17.87 -1.11 18.01
CA VAL A 313 -17.31 -0.43 16.83
C VAL A 313 -17.52 -1.26 15.56
N ALA A 314 -17.90 -0.59 14.48
CA ALA A 314 -17.86 -1.14 13.13
C ALA A 314 -16.63 -0.63 12.39
N LEU A 315 -15.78 -1.54 11.91
CA LEU A 315 -14.58 -1.26 11.14
C LEU A 315 -14.78 -1.68 9.69
N PHE A 316 -14.31 -0.88 8.74
CA PHE A 316 -14.21 -1.32 7.35
C PHE A 316 -13.03 -0.71 6.61
N GLY A 317 -12.42 -1.49 5.72
CA GLY A 317 -11.24 -1.06 4.96
C GLY A 317 -10.47 -2.20 4.32
N ASP A 318 -9.20 -1.94 4.04
CA ASP A 318 -8.26 -2.94 3.53
C ASP A 318 -7.77 -3.87 4.64
N PRO A 319 -7.44 -5.14 4.32
CA PRO A 319 -7.12 -6.18 5.31
C PRO A 319 -6.09 -5.78 6.37
N ASP A 320 -4.92 -5.26 5.97
CA ASP A 320 -3.85 -4.94 6.91
C ASP A 320 -4.20 -3.74 7.81
N LEU A 321 -4.92 -2.75 7.26
CA LEU A 321 -5.34 -1.56 8.02
C LEU A 321 -6.36 -1.92 9.09
N ILE A 322 -7.38 -2.71 8.72
CA ILE A 322 -8.42 -3.10 9.67
C ILE A 322 -7.91 -4.11 10.69
N GLU A 323 -6.90 -4.93 10.37
CA GLU A 323 -6.19 -5.77 11.36
C GLU A 323 -5.56 -4.88 12.43
N GLY A 324 -4.72 -3.90 12.04
CA GLY A 324 -4.11 -2.96 12.99
C GLY A 324 -5.12 -2.13 13.79
N LEU A 325 -6.19 -1.64 13.14
CA LEU A 325 -7.27 -0.93 13.83
C LEU A 325 -8.06 -1.84 14.78
N THR A 326 -8.20 -3.13 14.48
CA THR A 326 -8.87 -4.08 15.37
C THR A 326 -8.11 -4.24 16.67
N SER A 327 -6.78 -4.39 16.60
CA SER A 327 -5.90 -4.41 17.78
C SER A 327 -6.06 -3.13 18.60
N LEU A 328 -5.91 -1.95 17.99
CA LEU A 328 -6.05 -0.67 18.71
C LEU A 328 -7.42 -0.51 19.38
N VAL A 329 -8.50 -0.85 18.68
CA VAL A 329 -9.86 -0.75 19.22
C VAL A 329 -10.03 -1.69 20.43
N ALA A 330 -9.50 -2.91 20.37
CA ALA A 330 -9.53 -3.84 21.49
C ALA A 330 -8.65 -3.37 22.66
N GLU A 331 -7.44 -2.86 22.39
CA GLU A 331 -6.53 -2.28 23.39
C GLU A 331 -7.17 -1.10 24.14
N MET A 332 -8.02 -0.31 23.47
CA MET A 332 -8.81 0.77 24.08
C MET A 332 -10.02 0.29 24.91
N GLY A 333 -10.21 -1.02 25.05
CA GLY A 333 -11.33 -1.63 25.78
C GLY A 333 -12.66 -1.62 25.02
N MET A 334 -12.65 -1.28 23.72
CA MET A 334 -13.83 -1.33 22.87
C MET A 334 -14.01 -2.73 22.26
N THR A 335 -15.22 -3.03 21.78
CA THR A 335 -15.52 -4.27 21.06
C THR A 335 -15.64 -4.01 19.55
N PRO A 336 -14.73 -4.53 18.71
CA PRO A 336 -14.81 -4.44 17.25
C PRO A 336 -15.90 -5.38 16.69
N ALA A 337 -17.17 -5.04 16.92
CA ALA A 337 -18.31 -5.90 16.66
C ALA A 337 -18.44 -6.35 15.19
N TYR A 338 -18.09 -5.47 14.24
CA TYR A 338 -18.12 -5.76 12.80
C TYR A 338 -16.80 -5.37 12.16
N ILE A 339 -16.17 -6.31 11.46
CA ILE A 339 -14.90 -6.08 10.76
C ILE A 339 -15.10 -6.42 9.29
N LEU A 340 -15.23 -5.41 8.42
CA LEU A 340 -15.56 -5.60 7.01
C LEU A 340 -14.38 -5.32 6.08
N THR A 341 -14.16 -6.22 5.13
CA THR A 341 -13.34 -5.96 3.94
C THR A 341 -14.02 -6.41 2.64
N ALA A 342 -13.74 -5.68 1.57
CA ALA A 342 -14.11 -6.08 0.21
C ALA A 342 -13.12 -7.08 -0.41
N ALA A 343 -12.01 -7.38 0.28
CA ALA A 343 -11.08 -8.42 -0.13
C ALA A 343 -11.74 -9.81 -0.01
N GLU A 344 -11.43 -10.68 -0.97
CA GLU A 344 -11.86 -12.08 -0.95
C GLU A 344 -10.67 -12.94 -0.50
N SER A 345 -10.43 -12.97 0.81
CA SER A 345 -9.31 -13.71 1.41
C SER A 345 -9.78 -14.54 2.60
N LYS A 346 -9.95 -15.85 2.37
CA LYS A 346 -10.25 -16.80 3.44
C LYS A 346 -9.11 -16.92 4.47
N PRO A 347 -7.83 -17.01 4.05
CA PRO A 347 -6.71 -17.05 5.01
C PRO A 347 -6.66 -15.82 5.91
N TRP A 348 -7.00 -14.65 5.39
CA TRP A 348 -7.09 -13.44 6.20
C TRP A 348 -8.20 -13.53 7.24
N ALA A 349 -9.38 -14.03 6.85
CA ALA A 349 -10.49 -14.16 7.78
C ALA A 349 -10.22 -15.19 8.88
N GLU A 350 -9.52 -16.28 8.58
CA GLU A 350 -9.06 -17.27 9.56
C GLU A 350 -8.08 -16.64 10.54
N HIS A 351 -7.07 -15.91 10.04
CA HIS A 351 -6.14 -15.14 10.87
C HIS A 351 -6.84 -14.11 11.77
N MET A 352 -7.85 -13.39 11.25
CA MET A 352 -8.61 -12.44 12.05
C MET A 352 -9.43 -13.10 13.16
N VAL A 353 -9.88 -14.35 12.97
CA VAL A 353 -10.51 -15.10 14.07
C VAL A 353 -9.50 -15.31 15.19
N GLU A 354 -8.30 -15.77 14.87
CA GLU A 354 -7.19 -15.97 15.83
C GLU A 354 -6.87 -14.67 16.57
N VAL A 355 -6.68 -13.56 15.84
CA VAL A 355 -6.43 -12.23 16.43
C VAL A 355 -7.55 -11.82 17.39
N THR A 356 -8.83 -12.00 17.02
CA THR A 356 -9.94 -11.62 17.91
C THR A 356 -10.04 -12.52 19.14
N GLU A 357 -9.66 -13.80 19.03
CA GLU A 357 -9.60 -14.73 20.16
C GLU A 357 -8.48 -14.37 21.14
N GLU A 358 -7.28 -14.03 20.63
CA GLU A 358 -6.14 -13.55 21.44
C GLU A 358 -6.49 -12.26 22.19
N LEU A 359 -7.18 -11.33 21.52
CA LEU A 359 -7.67 -10.08 22.10
C LEU A 359 -8.87 -10.27 23.05
N GLY A 360 -9.45 -11.47 23.12
CA GLY A 360 -10.61 -11.77 23.98
C GLY A 360 -11.90 -11.07 23.57
N VAL A 361 -12.06 -10.72 22.28
CA VAL A 361 -13.22 -10.00 21.74
C VAL A 361 -14.05 -10.87 20.78
N GLU A 362 -15.37 -10.68 20.78
CA GLU A 362 -16.27 -11.36 19.85
C GLU A 362 -16.65 -10.47 18.67
N SER A 363 -16.26 -10.87 17.47
CA SER A 363 -16.41 -10.07 16.26
C SER A 363 -17.08 -10.86 15.14
N GLU A 364 -17.90 -10.19 14.31
CA GLU A 364 -18.31 -10.73 13.02
C GLU A 364 -17.36 -10.19 11.93
N ILE A 365 -16.60 -11.09 11.32
CA ILE A 365 -15.63 -10.82 10.26
C ILE A 365 -16.31 -11.02 8.91
N ILE A 366 -16.42 -9.94 8.14
CA ILE A 366 -17.23 -9.89 6.91
C ILE A 366 -16.30 -9.70 5.72
N ILE A 367 -16.06 -10.76 4.94
CA ILE A 367 -15.23 -10.71 3.73
C ILE A 367 -16.07 -10.74 2.46
N LYS A 368 -15.47 -10.36 1.32
CA LYS A 368 -16.15 -10.32 0.00
C LYS A 368 -17.50 -9.58 0.10
N SER A 369 -17.52 -8.45 0.79
CA SER A 369 -18.74 -7.74 1.11
C SER A 369 -18.61 -6.24 0.85
N ASP A 370 -19.64 -5.49 1.16
CA ASP A 370 -19.72 -4.06 0.91
C ASP A 370 -20.49 -3.32 2.01
N LEU A 371 -20.55 -1.99 1.89
CA LEU A 371 -21.15 -1.14 2.92
C LEU A 371 -22.66 -1.36 3.12
N HIS A 372 -23.37 -1.91 2.13
CA HIS A 372 -24.79 -2.21 2.30
C HIS A 372 -25.00 -3.39 3.25
N GLU A 373 -24.14 -4.41 3.19
CA GLU A 373 -24.18 -5.52 4.16
C GLU A 373 -23.76 -5.10 5.57
N LEU A 374 -22.82 -4.17 5.70
CA LEU A 374 -22.47 -3.56 6.98
C LEU A 374 -23.66 -2.77 7.55
N HIS A 375 -24.31 -1.96 6.71
CA HIS A 375 -25.44 -1.13 7.14
C HIS A 375 -26.61 -1.98 7.66
N LYS A 376 -26.92 -3.11 7.00
CA LYS A 376 -27.93 -4.06 7.49
C LYS A 376 -27.63 -4.58 8.90
N ARG A 377 -26.36 -4.91 9.17
CA ARG A 377 -25.92 -5.42 10.48
C ARG A 377 -26.02 -4.36 11.56
N ILE A 378 -25.56 -3.15 11.25
CA ILE A 378 -25.69 -1.99 12.15
C ILE A 378 -27.17 -1.72 12.47
N LYS A 379 -28.08 -1.81 11.49
CA LYS A 379 -29.53 -1.68 11.74
C LYS A 379 -30.10 -2.79 12.63
N ALA A 380 -29.61 -4.02 12.47
CA ALA A 380 -30.09 -5.16 13.24
C ALA A 380 -29.56 -5.15 14.68
N LYS A 381 -28.28 -4.80 14.85
CA LYS A 381 -27.61 -4.69 16.15
C LYS A 381 -26.63 -3.50 16.10
N PRO A 382 -27.05 -2.34 16.65
CA PRO A 382 -26.28 -1.11 16.58
C PRO A 382 -24.86 -1.18 17.15
N VAL A 383 -24.07 -0.21 16.71
CA VAL A 383 -22.72 0.11 17.19
C VAL A 383 -22.69 1.56 17.62
N ASP A 384 -21.71 1.92 18.44
CA ASP A 384 -21.53 3.27 18.99
C ASP A 384 -20.59 4.13 18.13
N LEU A 385 -19.78 3.50 17.29
CA LEU A 385 -18.80 4.17 16.41
C LEU A 385 -18.62 3.41 15.10
N ILE A 386 -18.43 4.13 13.99
CA ILE A 386 -17.99 3.55 12.72
C ILE A 386 -16.64 4.13 12.29
N ILE A 387 -15.65 3.29 12.02
CA ILE A 387 -14.32 3.69 11.56
C ILE A 387 -14.07 3.16 10.15
N GLY A 388 -13.76 4.08 9.23
CA GLY A 388 -13.38 3.77 7.86
C GLY A 388 -13.34 5.04 6.99
N HIS A 389 -13.26 4.86 5.66
CA HIS A 389 -13.17 6.00 4.73
C HIS A 389 -14.51 6.72 4.51
N SER A 390 -14.50 7.90 3.89
CA SER A 390 -15.65 8.82 3.79
C SER A 390 -16.97 8.26 3.24
N LYS A 391 -16.98 7.15 2.50
CA LYS A 391 -18.24 6.49 2.10
C LYS A 391 -19.06 5.98 3.30
N GLY A 392 -18.44 5.74 4.46
CA GLY A 392 -19.11 5.38 5.70
C GLY A 392 -20.04 6.47 6.22
N LYS A 393 -19.83 7.74 5.80
CA LYS A 393 -20.67 8.88 6.17
C LYS A 393 -22.16 8.64 5.95
N PHE A 394 -22.55 7.96 4.87
CA PHE A 394 -23.96 7.72 4.59
C PHE A 394 -24.61 6.77 5.60
N ILE A 395 -23.84 5.85 6.18
CA ILE A 395 -24.30 4.98 7.27
C ILE A 395 -24.34 5.78 8.57
N ALA A 396 -23.26 6.51 8.87
CA ALA A 396 -23.15 7.39 10.04
C ALA A 396 -24.34 8.37 10.14
N ASP A 397 -24.63 9.10 9.06
CA ASP A 397 -25.74 10.06 8.98
C ASP A 397 -27.11 9.37 9.13
N ALA A 398 -27.28 8.16 8.55
CA ALA A 398 -28.55 7.44 8.57
C ALA A 398 -28.87 6.82 9.94
N GLU A 399 -27.85 6.35 10.66
CA GLU A 399 -28.00 5.67 11.95
C GLU A 399 -27.65 6.58 13.15
N ASN A 400 -27.27 7.84 12.88
CA ASN A 400 -26.83 8.82 13.89
C ASN A 400 -25.68 8.28 14.77
N ILE A 401 -24.66 7.73 14.11
CA ILE A 401 -23.45 7.17 14.71
C ILE A 401 -22.27 8.05 14.28
N PRO A 402 -21.36 8.44 15.19
CA PRO A 402 -20.16 9.22 14.85
C PRO A 402 -19.22 8.50 13.88
#